data_AF-A0A955PLL7-F1
#
_entry.id   AF-A0A955PLL7-F1
#
_cell.length_a   1.000
_cell.length_b   1.000
_cell.length_c   1.000
_cell.angle_alpha   90.00
_cell.angle_beta   90.00
_cell.angle_gamma   90.00
#
_symmetry.space_group_name_H-M   'P 1'
#
loop_
_entity.id
_entity.type
_entity.pdbx_description
1 polymer ?
#
loop_
_entity_poly.entity_id
_entity_poly.type
_entity_poly.pdbx_seq_one_letter_code
_entity_poly.pdbx_strand_id
1 'polypeptide(L)'
;MKSILRKTHQRFIFWGLLDLVVTLVAIGGLSLIVATALNLLEPPTGVQKVGMYIWWVVALVLVAWRVAVFFVALFNSKGILERLEQTHPEYRNELSTLVYLDAHGDEVKHLGFSPALIKALRKEVEELPPPQWARLGLSPTTRKSLLGLGAVGAAALIGFILFSPGYTQKLVRAHLYGEQEILTESTFPVDLPGKVEVPFRHELTLSREGEDPYLHVDFTKVSPDQKLDLLAKTEGNEWRVVGRISGDNSNTIAPLSLSIDRPTQICFSGEEGLSTVCEVVPVYPPAVESTEVAIEAPDYTGKPRTMVSDSERIEAFEGSRIAVDWKTNGPVLASTLEILSPTRSVLESTPLVSEASETFSHRFDLADNTHVRLTLSDRFGQRGMSDVLHMIAVADGSPEVEILSPTREVTLPPDLRIPIKMTARDDIGLSTVEMIYRVDNGMPAGGQYHREVLADHLAGLVGSATPFIGETVLDLSALDLWPGDQVVYWFEATDYRGDLPPGKGLSPNYFVRYPTVEENLDEM
;
A
#
# COMPACT_ATOMS: atom_id res chain seq x y z
N MET A 1 46.85 35.67 58.86
CA MET A 1 46.28 36.33 57.65
C MET A 1 45.22 35.52 56.88
N LYS A 2 45.57 34.52 56.04
CA LYS A 2 44.58 33.72 55.25
C LYS A 2 43.49 33.09 56.12
N SER A 3 43.81 32.75 57.37
CA SER A 3 42.88 32.16 58.35
C SER A 3 41.65 33.04 58.64
N ILE A 4 41.80 34.32 59.00
CA ILE A 4 40.68 35.15 59.49
C ILE A 4 39.76 35.56 58.35
N LEU A 5 40.32 36.07 57.24
CA LEU A 5 39.52 36.48 56.08
C LEU A 5 38.83 35.28 55.42
N ARG A 6 39.53 34.14 55.27
CA ARG A 6 38.94 32.91 54.76
C ARG A 6 37.86 32.37 55.70
N LYS A 7 38.06 32.39 57.02
CA LYS A 7 37.03 31.97 57.98
C LYS A 7 35.80 32.90 57.93
N THR A 8 36.02 34.20 57.75
CA THR A 8 34.94 35.21 57.63
C THR A 8 34.14 35.00 56.35
N HIS A 9 34.84 34.87 55.22
CA HIS A 9 34.24 34.61 53.92
C HIS A 9 33.52 33.25 53.86
N GLN A 10 34.15 32.18 54.38
CA GLN A 10 33.53 30.86 54.49
C GLN A 10 32.28 30.88 55.37
N ARG A 11 32.27 31.65 56.47
CA ARG A 11 31.06 31.79 57.29
C ARG A 11 29.98 32.61 56.61
N PHE A 12 30.31 33.68 55.89
CA PHE A 12 29.34 34.42 55.09
C PHE A 12 28.71 33.53 54.01
N ILE A 13 29.51 32.73 53.31
CA ILE A 13 29.02 31.78 52.30
C ILE A 13 28.15 30.70 52.97
N PHE A 14 28.63 30.08 54.04
CA PHE A 14 27.91 29.02 54.74
C PHE A 14 26.53 29.50 55.22
N TRP A 15 26.50 30.66 55.88
CA TRP A 15 25.26 31.24 56.38
C TRP A 15 24.38 31.79 55.26
N GLY A 16 24.95 32.36 54.20
CA GLY A 16 24.20 32.80 53.02
C GLY A 16 23.52 31.64 52.28
N LEU A 17 24.23 30.52 52.15
CA LEU A 17 23.73 29.29 51.55
C LEU A 17 22.66 28.65 52.45
N LEU A 18 22.88 28.62 53.77
CA LEU A 18 21.89 28.12 54.71
C LEU A 18 20.60 28.95 54.65
N ASP A 19 20.69 30.28 54.61
CA ASP A 19 19.52 31.15 54.48
C ASP A 19 18.76 30.91 53.17
N LEU A 20 19.47 30.68 52.07
CA LEU A 20 18.88 30.39 50.77
C LEU A 20 18.12 29.06 50.82
N VAL A 21 18.71 28.01 51.38
CA VAL A 21 18.08 26.70 51.56
C VAL A 21 16.84 26.81 52.46
N VAL A 22 16.96 27.49 53.60
CA VAL A 22 15.87 27.72 54.55
C VAL A 22 14.71 28.49 53.90
N THR A 23 15.02 29.48 53.07
CA THR A 23 14.00 30.24 52.35
C THR A 23 13.28 29.39 51.31
N LEU A 24 14.01 28.54 50.56
CA LEU A 24 13.40 27.62 49.59
C LEU A 24 12.46 26.61 50.27
N VAL A 25 12.88 26.06 51.41
CA VAL A 25 12.05 25.14 52.20
C VAL A 25 10.81 25.85 52.74
N ALA A 26 10.95 27.09 53.23
CA ALA A 26 9.82 27.88 53.72
C ALA A 26 8.82 28.22 52.59
N ILE A 27 9.30 28.59 51.40
CA ILE A 27 8.46 28.87 50.23
C ILE A 27 7.73 27.60 49.77
N GLY A 28 8.43 26.47 49.70
CA GLY A 28 7.82 25.18 49.34
C GLY A 28 6.71 24.79 50.31
N GLY A 29 6.96 24.86 51.62
CA GLY A 29 5.94 24.60 52.63
C GLY A 29 4.76 25.57 52.56
N LEU A 30 5.01 26.86 52.36
CA LEU A 30 3.95 27.86 52.26
C LEU A 30 3.13 27.71 50.97
N SER A 31 3.77 27.36 49.84
CA SER A 31 3.07 27.06 48.58
C SER A 31 2.09 25.91 48.75
N LEU A 32 2.49 24.91 49.54
CA LEU A 32 1.66 23.76 49.81
C LEU A 32 0.47 24.15 50.69
N ILE A 33 0.70 24.94 51.74
CA ILE A 33 -0.38 25.45 52.60
C ILE A 33 -1.38 26.25 51.76
N VAL A 34 -0.90 27.16 50.89
CA VAL A 34 -1.76 27.93 49.98
C VAL A 34 -2.53 27.03 49.03
N ALA A 35 -1.89 26.02 48.44
CA ALA A 35 -2.56 25.06 47.55
C ALA A 35 -3.64 24.25 48.28
N THR A 36 -3.35 23.77 49.49
CA THR A 36 -4.33 23.05 50.32
C THR A 36 -5.50 23.94 50.75
N ALA A 37 -5.24 25.19 51.11
CA ALA A 37 -6.29 26.15 51.47
C ALA A 37 -7.18 26.52 50.28
N LEU A 38 -6.58 26.73 49.09
CA LEU A 38 -7.33 26.97 47.86
C LEU A 38 -8.21 25.78 47.47
N ASN A 39 -7.73 24.56 47.69
CA ASN A 39 -8.52 23.35 47.42
C ASN A 39 -9.69 23.20 48.41
N LEU A 40 -9.51 23.63 49.67
CA LEU A 40 -10.57 23.56 50.70
C LEU A 40 -11.68 24.60 50.49
N LEU A 41 -11.36 25.75 49.89
CA LEU A 41 -12.33 26.84 49.65
C LEU A 41 -13.14 26.68 48.35
N GLU A 42 -12.80 25.71 47.49
CA GLU A 42 -13.43 25.47 46.18
C GLU A 42 -13.77 26.72 45.33
N PRO A 43 -12.87 27.71 45.16
CA PRO A 43 -13.19 28.90 44.36
C PRO A 43 -13.25 28.56 42.86
N PRO A 44 -13.86 29.42 42.02
CA PRO A 44 -13.94 29.23 40.57
C PRO A 44 -12.56 28.96 39.94
N THR A 45 -12.51 28.06 38.96
CA THR A 45 -11.26 27.57 38.33
C THR A 45 -10.37 28.68 37.77
N GLY A 46 -10.97 29.79 37.30
CA GLY A 46 -10.21 30.98 36.85
C GLY A 46 -9.48 31.70 38.00
N VAL A 47 -10.12 31.84 39.16
CA VAL A 47 -9.54 32.51 40.33
C VAL A 47 -8.41 31.67 40.93
N GLN A 48 -8.55 30.34 40.93
CA GLN A 48 -7.49 29.41 41.36
C GLN A 48 -6.22 29.57 40.52
N LYS A 49 -6.36 29.59 39.18
CA LYS A 49 -5.23 29.74 38.26
C LYS A 49 -4.51 31.09 38.43
N VAL A 50 -5.28 32.18 38.55
CA VAL A 50 -4.72 33.53 38.75
C VAL A 50 -4.01 33.64 40.11
N GLY A 51 -4.61 33.13 41.18
CA GLY A 51 -4.02 33.13 42.51
C GLY A 51 -2.69 32.35 42.57
N MET A 52 -2.65 31.18 41.92
CA MET A 52 -1.43 30.37 41.86
C MET A 52 -0.34 31.05 41.04
N TYR A 53 -0.68 31.72 39.94
CA TYR A 53 0.28 32.48 39.14
C TYR A 53 0.90 33.65 39.93
N ILE A 54 0.08 34.43 40.62
CA ILE A 54 0.55 35.54 41.47
C ILE A 54 1.51 35.00 42.55
N TRP A 55 1.17 33.88 43.18
CA TRP A 55 2.03 33.24 44.17
C TRP A 55 3.39 32.83 43.61
N TRP A 56 3.42 32.20 42.43
CA TRP A 56 4.67 31.82 41.77
C TRP A 56 5.55 33.01 41.42
N VAL A 57 4.95 34.12 40.96
CA VAL A 57 5.69 35.36 40.67
C VAL A 57 6.32 35.92 41.95
N VAL A 58 5.57 36.00 43.06
CA VAL A 58 6.08 36.48 44.35
C VAL A 58 7.20 35.58 44.87
N ALA A 59 7.03 34.26 44.78
CA ALA A 59 8.04 33.28 45.18
C ALA A 59 9.33 33.45 44.35
N LEU A 60 9.21 33.63 43.03
CA LEU A 60 10.36 33.80 42.13
C LEU A 60 11.11 35.10 42.44
N VAL A 61 10.42 36.22 42.68
CA VAL A 61 11.05 37.49 43.05
C VAL A 61 11.82 37.38 44.37
N LEU A 62 11.25 36.71 45.37
CA LEU A 62 11.91 36.50 46.68
C LEU A 62 13.16 35.62 46.56
N VAL A 63 13.09 34.54 45.77
CA VAL A 63 14.26 33.68 45.50
C VAL A 63 15.32 34.45 44.74
N ALA A 64 14.96 35.18 43.67
CA ALA A 64 15.89 35.99 42.90
C ALA A 64 16.59 37.06 43.76
N TRP A 65 15.85 37.73 44.64
CA TRP A 65 16.43 38.69 45.60
C TRP A 65 17.44 38.02 46.53
N ARG A 66 17.12 36.84 47.08
CA ARG A 66 18.03 36.09 47.97
C ARG A 66 19.27 35.58 47.26
N VAL A 67 19.13 35.10 46.03
CA VAL A 67 20.24 34.72 45.16
C VAL A 67 21.13 35.94 44.90
N ALA A 68 20.55 37.09 44.55
CA ALA A 68 21.32 38.31 44.33
C ALA A 68 22.12 38.72 45.58
N VAL A 69 21.51 38.69 46.77
CA VAL A 69 22.20 38.96 48.05
C VAL A 69 23.34 37.97 48.31
N PHE A 70 23.13 36.69 47.99
CA PHE A 70 24.17 35.66 48.12
C PHE A 70 25.34 35.90 47.16
N PHE A 71 25.06 36.20 45.89
CA PHE A 71 26.10 36.50 44.89
C PHE A 71 26.89 37.75 45.23
N VAL A 72 26.24 38.81 45.73
CA VAL A 72 26.93 40.00 46.24
C VAL A 72 27.87 39.63 47.39
N ALA A 73 27.45 38.76 48.31
CA ALA A 73 28.31 38.28 49.39
C ALA A 73 29.46 37.37 48.89
N LEU A 74 29.25 36.61 47.81
CA LEU A 74 30.25 35.69 47.26
C LEU A 74 31.41 36.45 46.60
N PHE A 75 31.10 37.48 45.80
CA PHE A 75 32.08 38.17 44.95
C PHE A 75 32.64 39.46 45.56
N ASN A 76 31.96 40.08 46.53
CA ASN A 76 32.41 41.35 47.11
C ASN A 76 33.27 41.16 48.37
N SER A 77 34.47 40.59 48.21
CA SER A 77 35.42 40.41 49.31
C SER A 77 35.88 41.73 49.94
N LYS A 78 35.99 42.81 49.13
CA LYS A 78 36.32 44.17 49.60
C LYS A 78 35.22 44.73 50.51
N GLY A 79 33.95 44.60 50.12
CA GLY A 79 32.82 45.06 50.95
C GLY A 79 32.67 44.27 52.25
N ILE A 80 33.06 42.98 52.28
CA ILE A 80 33.10 42.19 53.51
C ILE A 80 34.22 42.67 54.44
N LEU A 81 35.39 43.01 53.87
CA LEU A 81 36.52 43.54 54.62
C LEU A 81 36.19 44.90 55.26
N GLU A 82 35.56 45.79 54.51
CA GLU A 82 35.11 47.09 54.99
C GLU A 82 34.04 46.97 56.07
N ARG A 83 33.04 46.10 55.89
CA ARG A 83 32.04 45.81 56.94
C ARG A 83 32.67 45.19 58.19
N LEU A 84 33.70 44.37 58.03
CA LEU A 84 34.39 43.74 59.16
C LEU A 84 35.12 44.79 60.00
N GLU A 85 35.82 45.74 59.38
CA GLU A 85 36.53 46.83 60.06
C GLU A 85 35.58 47.90 60.63
N GLN A 86 34.50 48.23 59.94
CA GLN A 86 33.46 49.12 60.47
C GLN A 86 32.78 48.54 61.73
N THR A 87 32.56 47.23 61.76
CA THR A 87 31.93 46.55 62.92
C THR A 87 32.91 46.36 64.07
N HIS A 88 34.22 46.35 63.78
CA HIS A 88 35.30 46.13 64.74
C HIS A 88 36.34 47.26 64.64
N PRO A 89 36.09 48.42 65.30
CA PRO A 89 37.02 49.56 65.31
C PRO A 89 38.41 49.22 65.85
N GLU A 90 38.52 48.13 66.60
CA GLU A 90 39.76 47.56 67.16
C GLU A 90 40.77 47.09 66.09
N TYR A 91 40.34 46.88 64.84
CA TYR A 91 41.22 46.46 63.74
C TYR A 91 41.94 47.62 63.02
N ARG A 92 41.63 48.89 63.36
CA ARG A 92 42.37 50.11 62.95
C ARG A 92 42.77 50.20 61.46
N ASN A 93 41.98 49.63 60.55
CA ASN A 93 42.27 49.52 59.11
C ASN A 93 43.57 48.74 58.78
N GLU A 94 44.15 48.03 59.74
CA GLU A 94 45.38 47.26 59.55
C GLU A 94 45.16 46.05 58.64
N LEU A 95 43.94 45.48 58.67
CA LEU A 95 43.57 44.32 57.86
C LEU A 95 43.38 44.72 56.38
N SER A 96 42.70 45.83 56.10
CA SER A 96 42.54 46.37 54.75
C SER A 96 43.84 46.89 54.17
N THR A 97 44.65 47.56 54.99
CA THR A 97 45.99 48.02 54.59
C THR A 97 46.90 46.83 54.23
N LEU A 98 46.93 45.78 55.06
CA LEU A 98 47.74 44.60 54.78
C LEU A 98 47.25 43.84 53.53
N VAL A 99 45.93 43.72 53.33
CA VAL A 99 45.35 43.07 52.13
C VAL A 99 45.66 43.87 50.86
N TYR A 100 45.63 45.20 50.92
CA TYR A 100 46.03 46.06 49.80
C TYR A 100 47.51 45.87 49.44
N LEU A 101 48.39 45.87 50.45
CA LEU A 101 49.83 45.68 50.28
C LEU A 101 50.21 44.28 49.76
N ASP A 102 49.51 43.22 50.20
CA ASP A 102 49.74 41.83 49.73
C ASP A 102 49.27 41.64 48.28
N ALA A 103 48.19 42.32 47.87
CA ALA A 103 47.65 42.27 46.51
C ALA A 103 48.48 43.07 45.49
N HIS A 104 49.16 44.14 45.91
CA HIS A 104 49.97 45.03 45.06
C HIS A 104 51.47 44.87 45.32
N GLY A 105 51.92 43.64 45.59
CA GLY A 105 53.28 43.35 46.03
C GLY A 105 54.40 43.87 45.12
N ASP A 106 54.15 44.03 43.82
CA ASP A 106 55.12 44.58 42.87
C ASP A 106 55.24 46.11 42.94
N GLU A 107 54.12 46.84 43.14
CA GLU A 107 54.14 48.28 43.43
C GLU A 107 54.81 48.57 44.78
N VAL A 108 54.56 47.73 45.77
CA VAL A 108 55.15 47.86 47.11
C VAL A 108 56.69 47.71 47.07
N LYS A 109 57.22 46.84 46.20
CA LYS A 109 58.66 46.72 45.94
C LYS A 109 59.23 47.95 45.23
N HIS A 110 58.50 48.50 44.26
CA HIS A 110 58.90 49.70 43.52
C HIS A 110 58.89 50.97 44.39
N LEU A 111 57.95 51.08 45.34
CA LEU A 111 57.79 52.23 46.23
C LEU A 111 58.72 52.20 47.47
N GLY A 112 59.55 51.17 47.61
CA GLY A 112 60.58 51.11 48.66
C GLY A 112 60.05 50.89 50.08
N PHE A 113 58.86 50.31 50.24
CA PHE A 113 58.34 49.97 51.57
C PHE A 113 59.28 48.98 52.28
N SER A 114 59.62 49.27 53.54
CA SER A 114 60.50 48.42 54.33
C SER A 114 59.89 47.03 54.53
N PRO A 115 60.60 45.93 54.17
CA PRO A 115 60.15 44.57 54.45
C PRO A 115 59.89 44.32 55.94
N ALA A 116 60.58 45.05 56.82
CA ALA A 116 60.38 44.96 58.27
C ALA A 116 59.02 45.53 58.70
N LEU A 117 58.53 46.60 58.06
CA LEU A 117 57.23 47.20 58.36
C LEU A 117 56.08 46.27 57.96
N ILE A 118 56.15 45.66 56.77
CA ILE A 118 55.15 44.68 56.31
C ILE A 118 55.16 43.45 57.22
N LYS A 119 56.34 43.02 57.67
CA LYS A 119 56.48 41.90 58.61
C LYS A 119 55.92 42.24 60.01
N ALA A 120 56.09 43.47 60.47
CA ALA A 120 55.51 43.97 61.73
C ALA A 120 53.98 44.03 61.64
N LEU A 121 53.44 44.65 60.59
CA LEU A 121 51.99 44.72 60.35
C LEU A 121 51.37 43.32 60.22
N ARG A 122 52.07 42.38 59.56
CA ARG A 122 51.63 40.98 59.48
C ARG A 122 51.57 40.31 60.84
N LYS A 123 52.53 40.59 61.72
CA LYS A 123 52.58 40.05 63.08
C LYS A 123 51.46 40.64 63.95
N GLU A 124 51.22 41.95 63.83
CA GLU A 124 50.15 42.66 64.53
C GLU A 124 48.77 42.13 64.12
N VAL A 125 48.55 41.91 62.82
CA VAL A 125 47.32 41.27 62.29
C VAL A 125 47.15 39.82 62.74
N GLU A 126 48.23 39.10 63.06
CA GLU A 126 48.15 37.74 63.61
C GLU A 126 47.81 37.70 65.10
N GLU A 127 48.11 38.77 65.84
CA GLU A 127 47.80 38.92 67.27
C GLU A 127 46.40 39.54 67.50
N LEU A 128 45.68 39.93 66.45
CA LEU A 128 44.31 40.47 66.54
C LEU A 128 43.31 39.45 67.13
N PRO A 129 42.35 39.90 67.96
CA PRO A 129 41.32 39.03 68.51
C PRO A 129 40.42 38.44 67.41
N PRO A 130 39.95 37.20 67.57
CA PRO A 130 39.05 36.58 66.59
C PRO A 130 37.75 37.40 66.46
N PRO A 131 37.22 37.55 65.24
CA PRO A 131 36.05 38.41 65.01
C PRO A 131 34.80 37.89 65.74
N GLN A 132 34.02 38.84 66.29
CA GLN A 132 32.79 38.51 67.01
C GLN A 132 31.62 38.37 66.03
N TRP A 133 31.45 37.16 65.53
CA TRP A 133 30.47 36.79 64.49
C TRP A 133 29.01 37.22 64.78
N ALA A 134 28.63 37.33 66.05
CA ALA A 134 27.29 37.75 66.44
C ALA A 134 26.97 39.20 66.05
N ARG A 135 27.96 40.10 66.08
CA ARG A 135 27.78 41.51 65.69
C ARG A 135 27.64 41.69 64.18
N LEU A 136 28.20 40.75 63.41
CA LEU A 136 28.11 40.70 61.95
C LEU A 136 26.83 40.01 61.45
N GLY A 137 25.91 39.62 62.34
CA GLY A 137 24.69 38.89 61.97
C GLY A 137 24.94 37.46 61.45
N LEU A 138 26.12 36.91 61.75
CA LEU A 138 26.60 35.58 61.36
C LEU A 138 26.54 34.58 62.53
N SER A 139 25.50 34.70 63.36
CA SER A 139 25.21 33.75 64.44
C SER A 139 23.82 33.15 64.32
N PRO A 140 23.60 31.94 64.88
CA PRO A 140 22.28 31.33 64.93
C PRO A 140 21.26 32.19 65.70
N THR A 141 21.73 33.02 66.64
CA THR A 141 20.87 33.86 67.49
C THR A 141 20.23 35.02 66.73
N THR A 142 20.92 35.62 65.76
CA THR A 142 20.38 36.70 64.92
C THR A 142 19.45 36.18 63.80
N ARG A 143 19.50 34.88 63.49
CA ARG A 143 18.73 34.25 62.40
C ARG A 143 17.62 33.32 62.87
N LYS A 144 17.26 33.37 64.17
CA LYS A 144 16.21 32.53 64.78
C LYS A 144 14.87 32.58 64.05
N SER A 145 14.45 33.78 63.61
CA SER A 145 13.18 33.94 62.87
C SER A 145 13.19 33.21 61.52
N LEU A 146 14.31 33.30 60.79
CA LEU A 146 14.44 32.64 59.49
C LEU A 146 14.47 31.11 59.64
N LEU A 147 15.27 30.61 60.60
CA LEU A 147 15.35 29.19 60.91
C LEU A 147 13.99 28.63 61.39
N GLY A 148 13.22 29.43 62.14
CA GLY A 148 11.86 29.09 62.54
C GLY A 148 10.89 28.95 61.35
N LEU A 149 10.93 29.89 60.40
CA LEU A 149 10.16 29.80 59.16
C LEU A 149 10.52 28.56 58.32
N GLY A 150 11.81 28.22 58.23
CA GLY A 150 12.25 26.99 57.58
C GLY A 150 11.72 25.73 58.27
N ALA A 151 11.71 25.69 59.60
CA ALA A 151 11.19 24.56 60.35
C ALA A 151 9.68 24.35 60.13
N VAL A 152 8.90 25.44 60.08
CA VAL A 152 7.46 25.39 59.75
C VAL A 152 7.26 24.89 58.32
N GLY A 153 8.04 25.40 57.36
CA GLY A 153 7.98 24.92 55.97
C GLY A 153 8.34 23.44 55.82
N ALA A 154 9.37 22.99 56.53
CA ALA A 154 9.77 21.58 56.56
C ALA A 154 8.68 20.69 57.19
N ALA A 155 8.06 21.14 58.29
CA ALA A 155 6.96 20.41 58.91
C ALA A 155 5.73 20.30 57.98
N ALA A 156 5.41 21.35 57.22
CA ALA A 156 4.35 21.31 56.21
C ALA A 156 4.66 20.34 55.07
N LEU A 157 5.90 20.33 54.57
CA LEU A 157 6.35 19.39 53.54
C LEU A 157 6.33 17.93 54.03
N ILE A 158 6.81 17.68 55.26
CA ILE A 158 6.79 16.35 55.87
C ILE A 158 5.34 15.90 56.14
N GLY A 159 4.50 16.80 56.63
CA GLY A 159 3.07 16.55 56.83
C GLY A 159 2.38 16.14 55.55
N PHE A 160 2.68 16.80 54.42
CA PHE A 160 2.15 16.42 53.10
C PHE A 160 2.59 15.03 52.65
N ILE A 161 3.89 14.75 52.78
CA ILE A 161 4.45 13.45 52.41
C ILE A 161 3.79 12.33 53.24
N LEU A 162 3.50 12.58 54.52
CA LEU A 162 2.89 11.59 55.42
C LEU A 162 1.36 11.48 55.26
N PHE A 163 0.64 12.58 55.05
CA PHE A 163 -0.83 12.60 55.04
C PHE A 163 -1.47 12.47 53.63
N SER A 164 -0.73 12.65 52.53
CA SER A 164 -1.26 12.44 51.18
C SER A 164 -0.48 11.40 50.34
N PRO A 165 -0.40 10.12 50.75
CA PRO A 165 0.28 9.08 49.96
C PRO A 165 -0.27 8.94 48.54
N GLY A 166 -1.58 9.14 48.36
CA GLY A 166 -2.25 9.02 47.06
C GLY A 166 -1.92 10.14 46.07
N TYR A 167 -1.55 11.33 46.54
CA TYR A 167 -1.24 12.47 45.68
C TYR A 167 0.22 12.44 45.20
N THR A 168 1.14 12.05 46.08
CA THR A 168 2.56 11.85 45.72
C THR A 168 2.75 10.70 44.74
N GLN A 169 1.94 9.63 44.83
CA GLN A 169 1.98 8.53 43.86
C GLN A 169 1.53 8.95 42.45
N LYS A 170 0.55 9.86 42.34
CA LYS A 170 0.09 10.40 41.04
C LYS A 170 1.15 11.28 40.38
N LEU A 171 1.79 12.18 41.14
CA LEU A 171 2.84 13.06 40.61
C LEU A 171 4.13 12.32 40.22
N VAL A 172 4.55 11.33 41.01
CA VAL A 172 5.74 10.53 40.70
C VAL A 172 5.51 9.63 39.47
N ARG A 173 4.31 9.07 39.30
CA ARG A 173 3.96 8.31 38.09
C ARG A 173 3.89 9.21 36.85
N ALA A 174 3.29 10.40 36.94
CA ALA A 174 3.19 11.34 35.82
C ALA A 174 4.55 11.88 35.34
N HIS A 175 5.58 11.87 36.20
CA HIS A 175 6.90 12.41 35.86
C HIS A 175 7.94 11.35 35.47
N LEU A 176 7.83 10.11 35.98
CA LEU A 176 8.69 8.98 35.59
C LEU A 176 8.16 8.24 34.36
N TYR A 177 6.85 8.20 34.18
CA TYR A 177 6.18 7.64 33.01
C TYR A 177 5.47 8.81 32.34
N GLY A 178 6.15 9.43 31.36
CA GLY A 178 5.56 10.50 30.55
C GLY A 178 4.18 10.09 30.05
N GLU A 179 3.25 11.04 30.11
CA GLU A 179 1.85 10.96 29.67
C GLU A 179 1.51 9.74 28.80
N GLN A 180 1.17 8.64 29.47
CA GLN A 180 0.08 7.82 28.98
C GLN A 180 -1.03 8.02 29.99
N GLU A 181 -2.07 8.71 29.55
CA GLU A 181 -3.41 8.59 30.11
C GLU A 181 -3.72 7.10 30.19
N ILE A 182 -3.49 6.50 31.36
CA ILE A 182 -4.20 5.29 31.74
C ILE A 182 -5.61 5.80 31.97
N LEU A 183 -6.38 5.88 30.88
CA LEU A 183 -7.80 5.63 30.92
C LEU A 183 -7.95 4.41 31.80
N THR A 184 -8.59 4.60 32.96
CA THR A 184 -9.28 3.49 33.63
C THR A 184 -9.89 2.67 32.51
N GLU A 185 -9.56 1.38 32.38
CA GLU A 185 -10.31 0.48 31.51
C GLU A 185 -11.76 0.48 32.01
N SER A 186 -12.54 1.50 31.62
CA SER A 186 -13.91 1.28 31.24
C SER A 186 -13.77 0.40 30.01
N THR A 187 -13.72 -0.92 30.23
CA THR A 187 -14.00 -1.86 29.16
C THR A 187 -15.37 -1.46 28.67
N PHE A 188 -15.42 -0.73 27.56
CA PHE A 188 -16.67 -0.33 26.96
C PHE A 188 -17.51 -1.61 26.83
N PRO A 189 -18.79 -1.59 27.18
CA PRO A 189 -19.57 -2.82 27.36
C PRO A 189 -19.75 -3.62 26.06
N VAL A 190 -19.40 -3.01 24.92
CA VAL A 190 -19.44 -3.59 23.59
C VAL A 190 -18.03 -3.71 23.03
N ASP A 191 -17.60 -4.94 22.69
CA ASP A 191 -16.36 -5.18 21.98
C ASP A 191 -16.66 -5.43 20.50
N LEU A 192 -15.91 -4.74 19.64
CA LEU A 192 -16.01 -4.86 18.19
C LEU A 192 -14.75 -5.54 17.64
N PRO A 193 -14.89 -6.47 16.68
CA PRO A 193 -13.74 -7.06 15.99
C PRO A 193 -12.93 -5.98 15.25
N GLY A 194 -11.61 -6.13 15.18
CA GLY A 194 -10.75 -5.09 14.57
C GLY A 194 -11.01 -4.87 13.07
N LYS A 195 -11.25 -5.95 12.30
CA LYS A 195 -11.56 -5.90 10.87
C LYS A 195 -12.61 -6.95 10.52
N VAL A 196 -13.61 -6.56 9.73
CA VAL A 196 -14.65 -7.46 9.21
C VAL A 196 -14.86 -7.19 7.72
N GLU A 197 -15.03 -8.26 6.96
CA GLU A 197 -15.30 -8.21 5.52
C GLU A 197 -16.76 -8.57 5.27
N VAL A 198 -17.49 -7.69 4.59
CA VAL A 198 -18.92 -7.82 4.30
C VAL A 198 -19.15 -7.74 2.79
N PRO A 199 -20.23 -8.32 2.25
CA PRO A 199 -20.56 -8.15 0.83
C PRO A 199 -20.76 -6.67 0.47
N PHE A 200 -20.39 -6.29 -0.75
CA PHE A 200 -20.62 -4.92 -1.22
C PHE A 200 -22.12 -4.56 -1.21
N ARG A 201 -22.44 -3.36 -0.71
CA ARG A 201 -23.81 -2.87 -0.48
C ARG A 201 -24.62 -3.72 0.52
N HIS A 202 -23.98 -4.60 1.29
CA HIS A 202 -24.64 -5.25 2.41
C HIS A 202 -25.15 -4.19 3.38
N GLU A 203 -26.41 -4.34 3.79
CA GLU A 203 -27.04 -3.49 4.79
C GLU A 203 -26.74 -4.10 6.15
N LEU A 204 -25.69 -3.59 6.80
CA LEU A 204 -25.35 -4.00 8.15
C LEU A 204 -26.53 -3.67 9.06
N THR A 205 -27.05 -4.70 9.70
CA THR A 205 -28.19 -4.61 10.59
C THR A 205 -27.74 -4.95 12.00
N LEU A 206 -27.59 -3.95 12.87
CA LEU A 206 -27.24 -4.18 14.27
C LEU A 206 -28.46 -3.99 15.17
N SER A 207 -28.73 -4.98 16.01
CA SER A 207 -29.77 -4.93 17.04
C SER A 207 -29.35 -5.77 18.25
N ARG A 208 -29.96 -5.56 19.44
CA ARG A 208 -29.61 -6.38 20.63
C ARG A 208 -30.06 -7.84 20.53
N GLU A 209 -31.09 -8.13 19.73
CA GLU A 209 -31.67 -9.48 19.57
C GLU A 209 -31.35 -10.14 18.22
N GLY A 210 -30.98 -9.34 17.21
CA GLY A 210 -30.70 -9.78 15.85
C GLY A 210 -29.21 -9.64 15.53
N GLU A 211 -28.63 -10.76 15.13
CA GLU A 211 -27.24 -10.87 14.67
C GLU A 211 -27.18 -10.60 13.16
N ASP A 212 -26.23 -9.77 12.74
CA ASP A 212 -25.83 -9.70 11.33
C ASP A 212 -25.01 -10.96 11.01
N PRO A 213 -25.22 -11.60 9.85
CA PRO A 213 -24.49 -12.83 9.50
C PRO A 213 -22.96 -12.63 9.39
N TYR A 214 -22.48 -11.38 9.28
CA TYR A 214 -21.07 -11.06 9.13
C TYR A 214 -20.47 -10.34 10.35
N LEU A 215 -21.30 -9.65 11.15
CA LEU A 215 -20.85 -8.90 12.33
C LEU A 215 -21.69 -9.25 13.56
N HIS A 216 -21.13 -10.12 14.41
CA HIS A 216 -21.70 -10.44 15.71
C HIS A 216 -21.18 -9.47 16.77
N VAL A 217 -22.10 -8.82 17.48
CA VAL A 217 -21.79 -7.87 18.53
C VAL A 217 -22.50 -8.30 19.81
N ASP A 218 -21.73 -8.55 20.87
CA ASP A 218 -22.27 -8.95 22.17
C ASP A 218 -22.74 -7.70 22.95
N PHE A 219 -24.05 -7.56 23.09
CA PHE A 219 -24.67 -6.48 23.87
C PHE A 219 -25.03 -6.90 25.31
N THR A 220 -24.65 -8.10 25.78
CA THR A 220 -25.07 -8.64 27.09
C THR A 220 -24.63 -7.79 28.27
N LYS A 221 -23.52 -7.06 28.13
CA LYS A 221 -22.98 -6.18 29.19
C LYS A 221 -23.57 -4.76 29.17
N VAL A 222 -24.43 -4.44 28.21
CA VAL A 222 -25.04 -3.11 28.06
C VAL A 222 -26.38 -3.08 28.81
N SER A 223 -26.51 -2.17 29.79
CA SER A 223 -27.76 -1.99 30.53
C SER A 223 -28.92 -1.57 29.62
N PRO A 224 -30.16 -2.05 29.83
CA PRO A 224 -31.32 -1.73 29.00
C PRO A 224 -31.52 -0.23 28.77
N ASP A 225 -31.28 0.57 29.80
CA ASP A 225 -31.49 2.02 29.84
C ASP A 225 -30.37 2.85 29.19
N GLN A 226 -29.25 2.21 28.83
CA GLN A 226 -28.07 2.88 28.27
C GLN A 226 -28.28 3.19 26.80
N LYS A 227 -28.01 4.45 26.41
CA LYS A 227 -28.07 4.92 25.02
C LYS A 227 -26.70 4.77 24.37
N LEU A 228 -26.65 4.12 23.22
CA LEU A 228 -25.43 3.94 22.43
C LEU A 228 -25.62 4.57 21.05
N ASP A 229 -24.73 5.48 20.69
CA ASP A 229 -24.65 6.08 19.36
C ASP A 229 -23.64 5.29 18.52
N LEU A 230 -24.08 4.77 17.38
CA LEU A 230 -23.18 4.18 16.38
C LEU A 230 -22.61 5.32 15.54
N LEU A 231 -21.31 5.49 15.63
CA LEU A 231 -20.53 6.40 14.80
C LEU A 231 -19.94 5.62 13.64
N ALA A 232 -20.03 6.19 12.44
CA ALA A 232 -19.35 5.66 11.27
C ALA A 232 -18.52 6.76 10.60
N LYS A 233 -17.37 6.35 10.07
CA LYS A 233 -16.46 7.19 9.31
C LYS A 233 -16.08 6.47 8.03
N THR A 234 -16.45 7.06 6.90
CA THR A 234 -16.01 6.64 5.57
C THR A 234 -14.74 7.38 5.18
N GLU A 235 -13.95 6.79 4.29
CA GLU A 235 -12.73 7.43 3.77
C GLU A 235 -13.02 8.84 3.22
N GLY A 236 -12.29 9.84 3.73
CA GLY A 236 -12.44 11.25 3.37
C GLY A 236 -13.55 12.03 4.12
N ASN A 237 -14.32 11.39 5.00
CA ASN A 237 -15.37 12.04 5.78
C ASN A 237 -15.04 12.11 7.29
N GLU A 238 -15.71 13.02 8.00
CA GLU A 238 -15.70 13.05 9.47
C GLU A 238 -16.64 11.98 10.06
N TRP A 239 -16.44 11.67 11.34
CA TRP A 239 -17.31 10.78 12.10
C TRP A 239 -18.74 11.32 12.10
N ARG A 240 -19.70 10.49 11.68
CA ARG A 240 -21.12 10.82 11.74
C ARG A 240 -21.87 9.80 12.58
N VAL A 241 -22.87 10.26 13.32
CA VAL A 241 -23.82 9.35 13.98
C VAL A 241 -24.71 8.75 12.89
N VAL A 242 -24.61 7.43 12.69
CA VAL A 242 -25.41 6.69 11.71
C VAL A 242 -26.60 5.98 12.34
N GLY A 243 -26.59 5.82 13.66
CA GLY A 243 -27.62 5.10 14.37
C GLY A 243 -27.56 5.33 15.87
N ARG A 244 -28.69 5.12 16.55
CA ARG A 244 -28.78 5.15 18.01
C ARG A 244 -29.57 3.94 18.49
N ILE A 245 -28.96 3.16 19.37
CA ILE A 245 -29.60 2.08 20.11
C ILE A 245 -30.08 2.70 21.44
N SER A 246 -31.40 2.75 21.65
CA SER A 246 -32.02 3.21 22.90
C SER A 246 -33.03 2.16 23.35
N GLY A 247 -32.91 1.68 24.59
CA GLY A 247 -33.96 0.88 25.21
C GLY A 247 -35.07 1.80 25.70
N ASP A 248 -36.20 1.80 25.02
CA ASP A 248 -37.48 2.13 25.65
C ASP A 248 -38.21 0.81 25.89
N ASN A 249 -39.10 0.73 26.89
CA ASN A 249 -39.79 -0.49 27.34
C ASN A 249 -40.68 -1.18 26.29
N SER A 250 -40.66 -0.73 25.02
CA SER A 250 -41.10 -1.51 23.88
C SER A 250 -39.93 -2.36 23.37
N ASN A 251 -40.07 -3.68 23.41
CA ASN A 251 -39.12 -4.70 22.94
C ASN A 251 -38.65 -4.59 21.46
N THR A 252 -38.89 -3.46 20.79
CA THR A 252 -38.52 -3.20 19.39
C THR A 252 -37.39 -2.19 19.35
N ILE A 253 -36.15 -2.68 19.33
CA ILE A 253 -35.00 -1.87 18.96
C ILE A 253 -35.09 -1.66 17.46
N ALA A 254 -35.18 -0.42 17.00
CA ALA A 254 -35.12 -0.15 15.57
C ALA A 254 -33.74 -0.61 15.06
N PRO A 255 -33.67 -1.51 14.06
CA PRO A 255 -32.41 -1.96 13.50
C PRO A 255 -31.62 -0.74 12.99
N LEU A 256 -30.33 -0.69 13.33
CA LEU A 256 -29.43 0.27 12.72
C LEU A 256 -29.03 -0.28 11.36
N SER A 257 -29.53 0.36 10.30
CA SER A 257 -29.22 0.01 8.91
C SER A 257 -28.11 0.91 8.38
N LEU A 258 -26.96 0.33 8.07
CA LEU A 258 -25.86 1.02 7.39
C LEU A 258 -25.46 0.25 6.13
N SER A 259 -25.67 0.85 4.95
CA SER A 259 -25.19 0.27 3.70
C SER A 259 -23.69 0.51 3.54
N ILE A 260 -22.92 -0.57 3.38
CA ILE A 260 -21.46 -0.51 3.25
C ILE A 260 -21.08 -0.62 1.78
N ASP A 261 -20.72 0.50 1.17
CA ASP A 261 -20.26 0.60 -0.21
C ASP A 261 -18.77 0.95 -0.33
N ARG A 262 -18.15 1.40 0.76
CA ARG A 262 -16.73 1.76 0.87
C ARG A 262 -16.17 1.31 2.21
N PRO A 263 -14.83 1.18 2.34
CA PRO A 263 -14.20 0.96 3.64
C PRO A 263 -14.71 1.96 4.68
N THR A 264 -15.31 1.45 5.74
CA THR A 264 -16.02 2.23 6.75
C THR A 264 -15.56 1.81 8.13
N GLN A 265 -15.04 2.76 8.90
CA GLN A 265 -14.72 2.57 10.31
C GLN A 265 -15.98 2.80 11.14
N ILE A 266 -16.32 1.87 12.02
CA ILE A 266 -17.45 2.00 12.94
C ILE A 266 -16.98 1.92 14.39
N CYS A 267 -17.60 2.69 15.27
CA CYS A 267 -17.44 2.55 16.71
C CYS A 267 -18.72 2.97 17.43
N PHE A 268 -18.91 2.47 18.64
CA PHE A 268 -20.00 2.90 19.51
C PHE A 268 -19.51 4.01 20.43
N SER A 269 -20.38 4.97 20.68
CA SER A 269 -20.20 6.05 21.65
C SER A 269 -21.31 5.94 22.71
N GLY A 270 -20.92 5.94 23.98
CA GLY A 270 -21.83 5.90 25.12
C GLY A 270 -21.37 6.80 26.26
N GLU A 271 -22.08 6.76 27.39
CA GLU A 271 -21.74 7.54 28.59
C GLU A 271 -20.36 7.16 29.17
N GLU A 272 -19.89 5.94 28.90
CA GLU A 272 -18.62 5.40 29.37
C GLU A 272 -17.44 5.67 28.40
N GLY A 273 -17.68 6.30 27.25
CA GLY A 273 -16.65 6.63 26.26
C GLY A 273 -16.90 6.06 24.87
N LEU A 274 -15.82 5.69 24.17
CA LEU A 274 -15.86 5.09 22.83
C LEU A 274 -15.46 3.62 22.90
N SER A 275 -16.07 2.78 22.06
CA SER A 275 -15.65 1.39 21.86
C SER A 275 -14.36 1.28 21.05
N THR A 276 -13.86 0.05 20.92
CA THR A 276 -12.89 -0.30 19.88
C THR A 276 -13.46 0.04 18.49
N VAL A 277 -12.57 0.49 17.59
CA VAL A 277 -12.94 0.80 16.21
C VAL A 277 -12.86 -0.48 15.38
N CYS A 278 -13.94 -0.80 14.68
CA CYS A 278 -13.98 -1.88 13.69
C CYS A 278 -13.87 -1.31 12.29
N GLU A 279 -12.95 -1.84 11.50
CA GLU A 279 -12.87 -1.56 10.07
C GLU A 279 -13.75 -2.54 9.30
N VAL A 280 -14.85 -2.04 8.72
CA VAL A 280 -15.72 -2.80 7.84
C VAL A 280 -15.29 -2.56 6.39
N VAL A 281 -14.82 -3.61 5.73
CA VAL A 281 -14.36 -3.55 4.34
C VAL A 281 -15.38 -4.24 3.42
N PRO A 282 -15.96 -3.54 2.43
CA PRO A 282 -16.82 -4.17 1.44
C PRO A 282 -16.00 -5.05 0.49
N VAL A 283 -16.48 -6.27 0.26
CA VAL A 283 -15.97 -7.21 -0.73
C VAL A 283 -16.86 -7.14 -1.95
N TYR A 284 -16.30 -6.61 -3.04
CA TYR A 284 -17.00 -6.50 -4.33
C TYR A 284 -17.34 -7.88 -4.90
N PRO A 285 -18.41 -8.00 -5.71
CA PRO A 285 -18.69 -9.23 -6.44
C PRO A 285 -17.47 -9.68 -7.25
N PRO A 286 -17.27 -11.00 -7.40
CA PRO A 286 -16.14 -11.52 -8.16
C PRO A 286 -16.25 -11.06 -9.62
N ALA A 287 -15.19 -10.44 -10.14
CA ALA A 287 -15.13 -9.93 -11.50
C ALA A 287 -13.80 -10.35 -12.13
N VAL A 288 -13.81 -10.56 -13.44
CA VAL A 288 -12.59 -10.79 -14.23
C VAL A 288 -11.92 -9.43 -14.46
N GLU A 289 -10.66 -9.31 -14.04
CA GLU A 289 -9.83 -8.12 -14.26
C GLU A 289 -9.07 -8.17 -15.59
N SER A 290 -8.60 -9.35 -15.98
CA SER A 290 -7.87 -9.54 -17.23
C SER A 290 -8.11 -10.93 -17.80
N THR A 291 -8.11 -11.01 -19.12
CA THR A 291 -8.19 -12.26 -19.89
C THR A 291 -7.02 -12.34 -20.86
N GLU A 292 -6.22 -13.39 -20.76
CA GLU A 292 -5.15 -13.70 -21.71
C GLU A 292 -5.52 -14.95 -22.50
N VAL A 293 -5.34 -14.89 -23.82
CA VAL A 293 -5.63 -15.99 -24.73
C VAL A 293 -4.37 -16.33 -25.51
N ALA A 294 -3.87 -17.54 -25.30
CA ALA A 294 -2.80 -18.09 -26.10
C ALA A 294 -3.38 -18.94 -27.24
N ILE A 295 -2.95 -18.63 -28.46
CA ILE A 295 -3.34 -19.32 -29.69
C ILE A 295 -2.13 -20.07 -30.24
N GLU A 296 -2.23 -21.39 -30.28
CA GLU A 296 -1.28 -22.27 -30.95
C GLU A 296 -1.96 -22.81 -32.21
N ALA A 297 -1.61 -22.23 -33.36
CA ALA A 297 -2.12 -22.71 -34.65
C ALA A 297 -1.62 -24.13 -34.95
N PRO A 298 -2.30 -24.89 -35.82
CA PRO A 298 -1.83 -26.22 -36.21
C PRO A 298 -0.41 -26.19 -36.78
N ASP A 299 0.39 -27.22 -36.48
CA ASP A 299 1.81 -27.26 -36.82
C ASP A 299 2.08 -27.06 -38.33
N TYR A 300 1.19 -27.58 -39.19
CA TYR A 300 1.31 -27.48 -40.64
C TYR A 300 1.22 -26.03 -41.16
N THR A 301 0.62 -25.11 -40.38
CA THR A 301 0.53 -23.69 -40.75
C THR A 301 1.87 -22.95 -40.65
N GLY A 302 2.83 -23.49 -39.89
CA GLY A 302 4.12 -22.86 -39.60
C GLY A 302 4.02 -21.53 -38.83
N LYS A 303 2.85 -21.17 -38.28
CA LYS A 303 2.64 -19.89 -37.59
C LYS A 303 3.15 -19.96 -36.14
N PRO A 304 3.81 -18.89 -35.65
CA PRO A 304 4.23 -18.84 -34.25
C PRO A 304 3.02 -18.70 -33.31
N ARG A 305 3.19 -19.17 -32.07
CA ARG A 305 2.23 -18.96 -30.98
C ARG A 305 1.94 -17.47 -30.80
N THR A 306 0.67 -17.11 -30.73
CA THR A 306 0.20 -15.73 -30.58
C THR A 306 -0.50 -15.54 -29.24
N MET A 307 -0.32 -14.37 -28.61
CA MET A 307 -1.00 -13.99 -27.38
C MET A 307 -1.94 -12.83 -27.67
N VAL A 308 -3.18 -12.92 -27.19
CA VAL A 308 -4.20 -11.88 -27.28
C VAL A 308 -4.67 -11.56 -25.87
N SER A 309 -4.65 -10.28 -25.49
CA SER A 309 -5.08 -9.83 -24.17
C SER A 309 -6.36 -8.99 -24.31
N ASP A 310 -7.32 -9.24 -23.41
CA ASP A 310 -8.55 -8.44 -23.23
C ASP A 310 -9.31 -8.15 -24.53
N SER A 311 -9.46 -9.18 -25.39
CA SER A 311 -10.26 -9.10 -26.61
C SER A 311 -11.51 -9.99 -26.52
N GLU A 312 -12.67 -9.42 -26.84
CA GLU A 312 -13.92 -10.18 -26.96
C GLU A 312 -13.95 -11.05 -28.23
N ARG A 313 -13.23 -10.67 -29.29
CA ARG A 313 -13.21 -11.40 -30.57
C ARG A 313 -11.83 -11.98 -30.82
N ILE A 314 -11.78 -13.29 -31.01
CA ILE A 314 -10.55 -14.06 -31.20
C ILE A 314 -10.73 -14.88 -32.46
N GLU A 315 -9.83 -14.71 -33.43
CA GLU A 315 -9.84 -15.46 -34.68
C GLU A 315 -8.63 -16.39 -34.70
N ALA A 316 -8.87 -17.67 -35.00
CA ALA A 316 -7.82 -18.67 -35.10
C ALA A 316 -8.20 -19.72 -36.14
N PHE A 317 -7.20 -20.42 -36.68
CA PHE A 317 -7.44 -21.49 -37.64
C PHE A 317 -8.21 -22.63 -36.98
N GLU A 318 -9.07 -23.30 -37.73
CA GLU A 318 -9.65 -24.57 -37.32
C GLU A 318 -8.55 -25.57 -36.92
N GLY A 319 -8.75 -26.26 -35.80
CA GLY A 319 -7.76 -27.15 -35.18
C GLY A 319 -6.70 -26.44 -34.33
N SER A 320 -6.76 -25.11 -34.18
CA SER A 320 -5.87 -24.40 -33.25
C SER A 320 -6.14 -24.81 -31.80
N ARG A 321 -5.09 -24.95 -31.01
CA ARG A 321 -5.21 -25.15 -29.56
C ARG A 321 -5.27 -23.79 -28.87
N ILE A 322 -6.35 -23.56 -28.14
CA ILE A 322 -6.59 -22.32 -27.42
C ILE A 322 -6.40 -22.56 -25.93
N ALA A 323 -5.62 -21.70 -25.27
CA ALA A 323 -5.56 -21.62 -23.82
C ALA A 323 -6.08 -20.25 -23.38
N VAL A 324 -7.09 -20.23 -22.53
CA VAL A 324 -7.63 -19.00 -21.96
C VAL A 324 -7.31 -18.96 -20.49
N ASP A 325 -6.71 -17.86 -20.06
CA ASP A 325 -6.31 -17.56 -18.70
C ASP A 325 -7.09 -16.32 -18.22
N TRP A 326 -7.87 -16.48 -17.15
CA TRP A 326 -8.60 -15.39 -16.51
C TRP A 326 -7.99 -15.07 -15.16
N LYS A 327 -7.91 -13.78 -14.83
CA LYS A 327 -7.55 -13.28 -13.49
C LYS A 327 -8.72 -12.51 -12.89
N THR A 328 -9.03 -12.73 -11.62
CA THR A 328 -10.13 -12.07 -10.92
C THR A 328 -9.65 -11.04 -9.89
N ASN A 329 -10.55 -10.14 -9.50
CA ASN A 329 -10.31 -9.07 -8.51
C ASN A 329 -10.16 -9.56 -7.05
N GLY A 330 -10.18 -10.87 -6.85
CA GLY A 330 -10.09 -11.51 -5.55
C GLY A 330 -10.40 -13.01 -5.65
N PRO A 331 -10.30 -13.73 -4.51
CA PRO A 331 -10.45 -15.17 -4.48
C PRO A 331 -11.89 -15.61 -4.74
N VAL A 332 -12.07 -16.50 -5.72
CA VAL A 332 -13.36 -17.09 -6.09
C VAL A 332 -13.42 -18.53 -5.58
N LEU A 333 -14.55 -18.92 -4.98
CA LEU A 333 -14.74 -20.24 -4.37
C LEU A 333 -15.15 -21.31 -5.39
N ALA A 334 -15.97 -20.93 -6.37
CA ALA A 334 -16.42 -21.81 -7.43
C ALA A 334 -16.44 -21.06 -8.76
N SER A 335 -15.91 -21.69 -9.81
CA SER A 335 -15.98 -21.17 -11.17
C SER A 335 -16.45 -22.25 -12.13
N THR A 336 -17.27 -21.83 -13.09
CA THR A 336 -17.85 -22.71 -14.09
C THR A 336 -17.68 -22.09 -15.46
N LEU A 337 -17.03 -22.82 -16.35
CA LEU A 337 -16.92 -22.50 -17.77
C LEU A 337 -18.24 -22.86 -18.46
N GLU A 338 -18.79 -21.93 -19.22
CA GLU A 338 -19.97 -22.15 -20.05
C GLU A 338 -19.60 -22.00 -21.51
N ILE A 339 -19.90 -23.02 -22.31
CA ILE A 339 -19.90 -22.95 -23.76
C ILE A 339 -21.29 -22.53 -24.21
N LEU A 340 -21.37 -21.45 -24.97
CA LEU A 340 -22.61 -20.83 -25.40
C LEU A 340 -22.87 -21.08 -26.89
N SER A 341 -24.14 -21.19 -27.26
CA SER A 341 -24.59 -21.18 -28.64
C SER A 341 -24.50 -19.78 -29.27
N PRO A 342 -24.66 -19.63 -30.59
CA PRO A 342 -24.79 -18.32 -31.24
C PRO A 342 -25.96 -17.48 -30.70
N THR A 343 -27.01 -18.11 -30.16
CA THR A 343 -28.15 -17.45 -29.51
C THR A 343 -27.95 -17.24 -28.01
N ARG A 344 -26.73 -17.46 -27.49
CA ARG A 344 -26.31 -17.31 -26.08
C ARG A 344 -26.99 -18.27 -25.10
N SER A 345 -27.50 -19.41 -25.56
CA SER A 345 -27.94 -20.50 -24.67
C SER A 345 -26.73 -21.34 -24.24
N VAL A 346 -26.69 -21.77 -22.98
CA VAL A 346 -25.64 -22.67 -22.48
C VAL A 346 -25.80 -24.04 -23.16
N LEU A 347 -24.76 -24.48 -23.87
CA LEU A 347 -24.67 -25.79 -24.51
C LEU A 347 -23.99 -26.80 -23.59
N GLU A 348 -22.88 -26.38 -22.98
CA GLU A 348 -22.09 -27.19 -22.06
C GLU A 348 -21.62 -26.32 -20.89
N SER A 349 -21.45 -26.95 -19.73
CA SER A 349 -21.05 -26.29 -18.50
C SER A 349 -20.08 -27.19 -17.75
N THR A 350 -18.87 -26.70 -17.51
CA THR A 350 -17.77 -27.46 -16.90
C THR A 350 -17.25 -26.71 -15.67
N PRO A 351 -17.29 -27.30 -14.46
CA PRO A 351 -16.68 -26.69 -13.29
C PRO A 351 -15.15 -26.70 -13.45
N LEU A 352 -14.49 -25.56 -13.23
CA LEU A 352 -13.03 -25.44 -13.36
C LEU A 352 -12.30 -25.61 -12.02
N VAL A 353 -12.89 -25.14 -10.92
CA VAL A 353 -12.22 -25.12 -9.61
C VAL A 353 -13.20 -25.39 -8.47
N SER A 354 -12.72 -26.09 -7.44
CA SER A 354 -13.43 -26.37 -6.18
C SER A 354 -12.79 -25.74 -4.93
N GLU A 355 -11.70 -24.98 -5.08
CA GLU A 355 -10.94 -24.32 -4.01
C GLU A 355 -10.73 -22.83 -4.30
N ALA A 356 -10.46 -22.01 -3.28
CA ALA A 356 -10.32 -20.56 -3.47
C ALA A 356 -9.10 -20.21 -4.36
N SER A 357 -9.34 -19.61 -5.53
CA SER A 357 -8.30 -19.17 -6.48
C SER A 357 -8.64 -17.81 -7.09
N GLU A 358 -7.61 -17.08 -7.53
CA GLU A 358 -7.72 -15.80 -8.26
C GLU A 358 -7.44 -15.95 -9.77
N THR A 359 -6.94 -17.12 -10.18
CA THR A 359 -6.55 -17.40 -11.57
C THR A 359 -7.20 -18.69 -12.05
N PHE A 360 -7.68 -18.68 -13.29
CA PHE A 360 -8.38 -19.79 -13.92
C PHE A 360 -7.84 -20.01 -15.32
N SER A 361 -7.58 -21.27 -15.68
CA SER A 361 -7.05 -21.63 -16.98
C SER A 361 -7.90 -22.74 -17.59
N HIS A 362 -8.22 -22.62 -18.88
CA HIS A 362 -8.89 -23.66 -19.63
C HIS A 362 -8.27 -23.84 -21.01
N ARG A 363 -8.18 -25.09 -21.47
CA ARG A 363 -7.62 -25.45 -22.78
C ARG A 363 -8.58 -26.34 -23.55
N PHE A 364 -8.75 -26.04 -24.83
CA PHE A 364 -9.56 -26.82 -25.76
C PHE A 364 -9.06 -26.58 -27.18
N ASP A 365 -9.45 -27.47 -28.10
CA ASP A 365 -9.14 -27.35 -29.52
C ASP A 365 -10.32 -26.68 -30.24
N LEU A 366 -10.05 -25.67 -31.06
CA LEU A 366 -11.07 -24.90 -31.77
C LEU A 366 -11.48 -25.60 -33.06
N ALA A 367 -12.60 -26.33 -33.04
CA ALA A 367 -13.16 -26.96 -34.24
C ALA A 367 -14.14 -26.05 -34.99
N ASP A 368 -15.02 -25.36 -34.26
CA ASP A 368 -16.06 -24.51 -34.83
C ASP A 368 -16.14 -23.18 -34.10
N ASN A 369 -16.90 -22.24 -34.65
CA ASN A 369 -17.24 -20.99 -33.97
C ASN A 369 -17.83 -21.27 -32.59
N THR A 370 -17.11 -20.84 -31.56
CA THR A 370 -17.39 -21.21 -30.17
C THR A 370 -17.46 -19.94 -29.31
N HIS A 371 -18.46 -19.88 -28.43
CA HIS A 371 -18.61 -18.76 -27.50
C HIS A 371 -18.35 -19.27 -26.09
N VAL A 372 -17.49 -18.59 -25.33
CA VAL A 372 -17.12 -19.02 -23.98
C VAL A 372 -17.34 -17.91 -22.98
N ARG A 373 -17.85 -18.27 -21.81
CA ARG A 373 -17.99 -17.38 -20.66
C ARG A 373 -17.58 -18.10 -19.38
N LEU A 374 -16.94 -17.36 -18.48
CA LEU A 374 -16.64 -17.83 -17.13
C LEU A 374 -17.69 -17.26 -16.17
N THR A 375 -18.30 -18.12 -15.36
CA THR A 375 -19.17 -17.72 -14.24
C THR A 375 -18.46 -17.97 -12.92
N LEU A 376 -18.63 -17.05 -11.98
CA LEU A 376 -17.86 -16.98 -10.73
C LEU A 376 -18.81 -16.88 -9.54
N SER A 377 -18.45 -17.53 -8.43
CA SER A 377 -19.11 -17.38 -7.13
C SER A 377 -18.07 -17.26 -6.02
N ASP A 378 -18.19 -16.23 -5.19
CA ASP A 378 -17.31 -16.03 -4.04
C ASP A 378 -17.81 -16.77 -2.78
N ARG A 379 -17.07 -16.60 -1.67
CA ARG A 379 -17.43 -17.18 -0.36
C ARG A 379 -18.66 -16.56 0.30
N PHE A 380 -19.10 -15.40 -0.17
CA PHE A 380 -20.30 -14.71 0.30
C PHE A 380 -21.53 -15.05 -0.56
N GLY A 381 -21.39 -15.92 -1.56
CA GLY A 381 -22.44 -16.28 -2.50
C GLY A 381 -22.72 -15.19 -3.55
N GLN A 382 -21.88 -14.15 -3.62
CA GLN A 382 -21.96 -13.16 -4.69
C GLN A 382 -21.53 -13.80 -5.99
N ARG A 383 -22.25 -13.49 -7.06
CA ARG A 383 -22.00 -14.04 -8.40
C ARG A 383 -21.47 -12.97 -9.32
N GLY A 384 -20.59 -13.37 -10.20
CA GLY A 384 -20.13 -12.58 -11.32
C GLY A 384 -19.91 -13.43 -12.56
N MET A 385 -19.60 -12.78 -13.67
CA MET A 385 -19.30 -13.44 -14.93
C MET A 385 -18.30 -12.62 -15.72
N SER A 386 -17.53 -13.28 -16.58
CA SER A 386 -16.72 -12.62 -17.59
C SER A 386 -17.61 -12.10 -18.72
N ASP A 387 -17.02 -11.24 -19.55
CA ASP A 387 -17.52 -11.00 -20.90
C ASP A 387 -17.50 -12.29 -21.73
N VAL A 388 -18.30 -12.32 -22.80
CA VAL A 388 -18.36 -13.46 -23.71
C VAL A 388 -17.20 -13.37 -24.69
N LEU A 389 -16.37 -14.40 -24.72
CA LEU A 389 -15.32 -14.56 -25.72
C LEU A 389 -15.92 -15.22 -26.97
N HIS A 390 -15.88 -14.49 -28.08
CA HIS A 390 -16.32 -14.90 -29.40
C HIS A 390 -15.13 -15.47 -30.17
N MET A 391 -15.05 -16.81 -30.25
CA MET A 391 -13.98 -17.50 -30.96
C MET A 391 -14.46 -17.89 -32.34
N ILE A 392 -13.81 -17.34 -33.36
CA ILE A 392 -14.12 -17.54 -34.76
C ILE A 392 -13.11 -18.54 -35.31
N ALA A 393 -13.59 -19.71 -35.73
CA ALA A 393 -12.80 -20.71 -36.43
C ALA A 393 -12.69 -20.32 -37.91
N VAL A 394 -11.47 -20.10 -38.36
CA VAL A 394 -11.16 -19.82 -39.77
C VAL A 394 -10.75 -21.15 -40.41
N ALA A 395 -11.59 -21.66 -41.30
CA ALA A 395 -11.29 -22.87 -42.06
C ALA A 395 -10.12 -22.64 -43.02
N ASP A 396 -9.31 -23.67 -43.20
CA ASP A 396 -8.24 -23.71 -44.18
C ASP A 396 -8.79 -23.83 -45.61
N GLY A 397 -8.33 -22.95 -46.50
CA GLY A 397 -8.80 -22.87 -47.89
C GLY A 397 -8.38 -24.09 -48.72
N SER A 398 -9.08 -24.32 -49.83
CA SER A 398 -8.54 -25.20 -50.87
C SER A 398 -7.69 -24.37 -51.84
N PRO A 399 -6.65 -24.95 -52.47
CA PRO A 399 -5.87 -24.27 -53.48
C PRO A 399 -6.72 -23.73 -54.64
N GLU A 400 -6.31 -22.61 -55.20
CA GLU A 400 -6.86 -22.05 -56.43
C GLU A 400 -5.91 -22.31 -57.59
N VAL A 401 -6.44 -22.76 -58.73
CA VAL A 401 -5.64 -23.11 -59.91
C VAL A 401 -6.23 -22.47 -61.16
N GLU A 402 -5.39 -21.75 -61.91
CA GLU A 402 -5.78 -21.03 -63.13
C GLU A 402 -4.80 -21.34 -64.27
N ILE A 403 -5.33 -21.65 -65.45
CA ILE A 403 -4.55 -21.78 -66.68
C ILE A 403 -4.50 -20.40 -67.34
N LEU A 404 -3.30 -19.86 -67.53
CA LEU A 404 -3.04 -18.53 -68.08
C LEU A 404 -2.93 -18.56 -69.61
N SER A 405 -2.36 -19.63 -70.15
CA SER A 405 -2.30 -19.91 -71.59
C SER A 405 -2.19 -21.41 -71.82
N PRO A 406 -2.75 -21.97 -72.90
CA PRO A 406 -3.44 -21.30 -74.00
C PRO A 406 -4.91 -20.93 -73.65
N THR A 407 -5.74 -20.60 -74.65
CA THR A 407 -7.19 -20.39 -74.45
C THR A 407 -7.91 -21.70 -74.12
N ARG A 408 -9.17 -21.61 -73.67
CA ARG A 408 -9.97 -22.76 -73.21
C ARG A 408 -10.14 -23.87 -74.24
N GLU A 409 -10.16 -23.52 -75.52
CA GLU A 409 -10.17 -24.45 -76.63
C GLU A 409 -9.03 -24.09 -77.58
N VAL A 410 -8.32 -25.12 -78.07
CA VAL A 410 -7.17 -24.97 -78.96
C VAL A 410 -7.19 -26.09 -80.00
N THR A 411 -6.90 -25.75 -81.25
CA THR A 411 -6.64 -26.75 -82.29
C THR A 411 -5.22 -27.29 -82.14
N LEU A 412 -5.08 -28.62 -82.15
CA LEU A 412 -3.79 -29.29 -81.98
C LEU A 412 -2.82 -28.89 -83.11
N PRO A 413 -1.64 -28.32 -82.79
CA PRO A 413 -0.65 -27.98 -83.81
C PRO A 413 -0.01 -29.23 -84.43
N PRO A 414 0.64 -29.12 -85.61
CA PRO A 414 1.22 -30.27 -86.32
C PRO A 414 2.32 -31.03 -85.55
N ASP A 415 2.98 -30.39 -84.60
CA ASP A 415 4.00 -31.00 -83.73
C ASP A 415 3.40 -31.70 -82.49
N LEU A 416 2.07 -31.73 -82.37
CA LEU A 416 1.30 -32.39 -81.30
C LEU A 416 1.65 -31.92 -79.89
N ARG A 417 2.21 -30.70 -79.76
CA ARG A 417 2.72 -30.15 -78.51
C ARG A 417 2.10 -28.80 -78.21
N ILE A 418 1.55 -28.65 -77.01
CA ILE A 418 0.91 -27.41 -76.59
C ILE A 418 1.65 -26.85 -75.37
N PRO A 419 2.31 -25.69 -75.48
CA PRO A 419 2.88 -25.03 -74.32
C PRO A 419 1.75 -24.51 -73.43
N ILE A 420 1.82 -24.84 -72.15
CA ILE A 420 0.84 -24.44 -71.14
C ILE A 420 1.54 -23.64 -70.06
N LYS A 421 0.90 -22.55 -69.66
CA LYS A 421 1.28 -21.73 -68.51
C LYS A 421 0.12 -21.68 -67.54
N MET A 422 0.41 -21.89 -66.27
CA MET A 422 -0.60 -21.94 -65.21
C MET A 422 -0.08 -21.26 -63.95
N THR A 423 -1.01 -20.91 -63.07
CA THR A 423 -0.72 -20.46 -61.71
C THR A 423 -1.53 -21.29 -60.72
N ALA A 424 -0.91 -21.63 -59.59
CA ALA A 424 -1.58 -22.21 -58.45
C ALA A 424 -1.26 -21.39 -57.20
N ARG A 425 -2.23 -21.19 -56.31
CA ARG A 425 -2.03 -20.43 -55.08
C ARG A 425 -2.83 -21.06 -53.94
N ASP A 426 -2.27 -20.97 -52.74
CA ASP A 426 -2.89 -21.39 -51.50
C ASP A 426 -2.60 -20.36 -50.39
N ASP A 427 -3.38 -20.34 -49.32
CA ASP A 427 -3.21 -19.44 -48.18
C ASP A 427 -2.17 -19.92 -47.17
N ILE A 428 -1.92 -21.23 -47.08
CA ILE A 428 -0.91 -21.82 -46.20
C ILE A 428 0.30 -22.29 -47.00
N GLY A 429 0.08 -23.05 -48.07
CA GLY A 429 1.13 -23.57 -48.93
C GLY A 429 0.67 -24.72 -49.81
N LEU A 430 1.32 -24.86 -50.97
CA LEU A 430 1.07 -25.95 -51.91
C LEU A 430 1.98 -27.14 -51.59
N SER A 431 1.47 -28.36 -51.80
CA SER A 431 2.22 -29.61 -51.69
C SER A 431 2.60 -30.14 -53.08
N THR A 432 1.60 -30.42 -53.93
CA THR A 432 1.80 -30.92 -55.30
C THR A 432 0.95 -30.17 -56.32
N VAL A 433 1.43 -30.15 -57.57
CA VAL A 433 0.67 -29.68 -58.74
C VAL A 433 0.82 -30.71 -59.85
N GLU A 434 -0.30 -31.26 -60.32
CA GLU A 434 -0.36 -32.27 -61.39
C GLU A 434 -1.20 -31.77 -62.57
N MET A 435 -0.76 -32.07 -63.79
CA MET A 435 -1.60 -32.00 -64.98
C MET A 435 -2.27 -33.35 -65.17
N ILE A 436 -3.59 -33.34 -65.30
CA ILE A 436 -4.36 -34.53 -65.65
C ILE A 436 -4.97 -34.31 -67.04
N TYR A 437 -4.83 -35.31 -67.91
CA TYR A 437 -5.47 -35.28 -69.21
C TYR A 437 -6.03 -36.66 -69.59
N ARG A 438 -7.04 -36.62 -70.45
CA ARG A 438 -7.65 -37.82 -71.04
C ARG A 438 -8.12 -37.53 -72.46
N VAL A 439 -8.12 -38.58 -73.26
CA VAL A 439 -8.67 -38.59 -74.61
C VAL A 439 -10.19 -38.82 -74.51
N ASP A 440 -10.97 -37.97 -75.16
CA ASP A 440 -12.43 -37.98 -75.18
C ASP A 440 -12.95 -38.29 -76.59
N ASN A 441 -13.13 -39.58 -76.86
CA ASN A 441 -13.50 -40.10 -78.18
C ASN A 441 -15.00 -40.42 -78.28
N GLY A 442 -15.84 -39.75 -77.47
CA GLY A 442 -17.30 -39.94 -77.49
C GLY A 442 -17.79 -41.29 -76.93
N MET A 443 -16.90 -42.10 -76.33
CA MET A 443 -17.27 -43.34 -75.64
C MET A 443 -17.53 -43.08 -74.14
N PRO A 444 -18.54 -43.72 -73.52
CA PRO A 444 -18.84 -43.49 -72.11
C PRO A 444 -17.70 -43.97 -71.18
N ALA A 445 -17.11 -42.99 -70.47
CA ALA A 445 -16.39 -43.10 -69.18
C ALA A 445 -15.36 -44.23 -68.99
N GLY A 446 -14.60 -44.61 -70.02
CA GLY A 446 -13.55 -45.64 -69.95
C GLY A 446 -12.12 -45.20 -70.31
N GLY A 447 -11.90 -43.91 -70.63
CA GLY A 447 -10.58 -43.42 -71.03
C GLY A 447 -9.56 -43.47 -69.88
N GLN A 448 -8.33 -43.88 -70.19
CA GLN A 448 -7.22 -43.85 -69.23
C GLN A 448 -6.87 -42.39 -68.89
N TYR A 449 -6.79 -42.09 -67.60
CA TYR A 449 -6.28 -40.80 -67.13
C TYR A 449 -4.75 -40.84 -67.14
N HIS A 450 -4.16 -39.82 -67.75
CA HIS A 450 -2.73 -39.59 -67.70
C HIS A 450 -2.47 -38.48 -66.68
N ARG A 451 -1.42 -38.65 -65.87
CA ARG A 451 -1.00 -37.70 -64.83
C ARG A 451 0.46 -37.34 -65.04
N GLU A 452 0.75 -36.06 -65.04
CA GLU A 452 2.10 -35.52 -65.09
C GLU A 452 2.31 -34.61 -63.88
N VAL A 453 3.34 -34.89 -63.09
CA VAL A 453 3.68 -34.10 -61.90
C VAL A 453 4.52 -32.91 -62.35
N LEU A 454 4.00 -31.69 -62.19
CA LEU A 454 4.72 -30.46 -62.52
C LEU A 454 5.61 -30.03 -61.35
N ALA A 455 5.10 -30.18 -60.15
CA ALA A 455 5.82 -29.86 -58.92
C ALA A 455 5.42 -30.83 -57.83
N ASP A 456 6.42 -31.35 -57.13
CA ASP A 456 6.29 -32.23 -55.98
C ASP A 456 7.11 -31.66 -54.83
N HIS A 457 6.62 -31.84 -53.61
CA HIS A 457 7.27 -31.36 -52.39
C HIS A 457 7.65 -29.86 -52.43
N LEU A 458 6.69 -28.98 -52.71
CA LEU A 458 6.87 -27.51 -52.65
C LEU A 458 7.04 -26.95 -51.21
N ALA A 459 7.68 -27.73 -50.33
CA ALA A 459 7.86 -27.49 -48.90
C ALA A 459 8.59 -26.16 -48.55
N GLY A 460 9.25 -25.52 -49.51
CA GLY A 460 9.90 -24.22 -49.33
C GLY A 460 8.94 -23.02 -49.32
N LEU A 461 7.64 -23.22 -49.56
CA LEU A 461 6.60 -22.18 -49.61
C LEU A 461 5.61 -22.23 -48.44
N VAL A 462 5.86 -23.05 -47.41
CA VAL A 462 5.01 -23.13 -46.22
C VAL A 462 5.03 -21.78 -45.49
N GLY A 463 3.85 -21.18 -45.31
CA GLY A 463 3.68 -19.87 -44.66
C GLY A 463 3.81 -18.65 -45.59
N SER A 464 3.96 -18.86 -46.91
CA SER A 464 3.99 -17.79 -47.90
C SER A 464 2.93 -18.04 -48.98
N ALA A 465 1.92 -17.17 -49.04
CA ALA A 465 0.85 -17.20 -50.06
C ALA A 465 1.31 -16.82 -51.48
N THR A 466 2.59 -17.06 -51.80
CA THR A 466 3.20 -16.80 -53.10
C THR A 466 2.65 -17.78 -54.13
N PRO A 467 2.11 -17.28 -55.26
CA PRO A 467 1.61 -18.17 -56.31
C PRO A 467 2.76 -18.94 -56.97
N PHE A 468 2.56 -20.24 -57.15
CA PHE A 468 3.38 -21.07 -58.02
C PHE A 468 3.01 -20.77 -59.47
N ILE A 469 4.01 -20.44 -60.31
CA ILE A 469 3.83 -20.28 -61.75
C ILE A 469 4.50 -21.46 -62.44
N GLY A 470 3.69 -22.29 -63.09
CA GLY A 470 4.14 -23.48 -63.82
C GLY A 470 4.15 -23.24 -65.33
N GLU A 471 5.20 -23.70 -66.00
CA GLU A 471 5.26 -23.82 -67.45
C GLU A 471 5.54 -25.29 -67.80
N THR A 472 4.67 -25.90 -68.60
CA THR A 472 4.83 -27.27 -69.10
C THR A 472 4.45 -27.36 -70.57
N VAL A 473 4.70 -28.50 -71.20
CA VAL A 473 4.28 -28.81 -72.57
C VAL A 473 3.43 -30.07 -72.53
N LEU A 474 2.16 -29.94 -72.92
CA LEU A 474 1.30 -31.11 -73.15
C LEU A 474 1.75 -31.79 -74.45
N ASP A 475 2.53 -32.85 -74.31
CA ASP A 475 3.00 -33.67 -75.43
C ASP A 475 2.02 -34.82 -75.68
N LEU A 476 1.26 -34.71 -76.78
CA LEU A 476 0.26 -35.70 -77.18
C LEU A 476 0.81 -36.68 -78.23
N SER A 477 2.09 -36.60 -78.59
CA SER A 477 2.70 -37.44 -79.63
C SER A 477 2.72 -38.94 -79.31
N ALA A 478 2.69 -39.30 -78.03
CA ALA A 478 2.64 -40.68 -77.56
C ALA A 478 1.21 -41.26 -77.54
N LEU A 479 0.19 -40.44 -77.81
CA LEU A 479 -1.20 -40.86 -77.86
C LEU A 479 -1.59 -41.20 -79.31
N ASP A 480 -2.33 -42.29 -79.49
CA ASP A 480 -2.86 -42.71 -80.79
C ASP A 480 -4.12 -41.89 -81.13
N LEU A 481 -3.95 -40.59 -81.39
CA LEU A 481 -5.04 -39.65 -81.68
C LEU A 481 -5.47 -39.70 -83.15
N TRP A 482 -6.77 -39.68 -83.38
CA TRP A 482 -7.38 -39.68 -84.71
C TRP A 482 -7.94 -38.29 -85.04
N PRO A 483 -8.01 -37.88 -86.32
CA PRO A 483 -8.66 -36.63 -86.72
C PRO A 483 -10.10 -36.54 -86.19
N GLY A 484 -10.40 -35.46 -85.46
CA GLY A 484 -11.68 -35.27 -84.76
C GLY A 484 -11.68 -35.67 -83.29
N ASP A 485 -10.64 -36.34 -82.78
CA ASP A 485 -10.49 -36.63 -81.35
C ASP A 485 -10.33 -35.34 -80.54
N GLN A 486 -10.80 -35.36 -79.29
CA GLN A 486 -10.68 -34.25 -78.36
C GLN A 486 -9.94 -34.70 -77.10
N VAL A 487 -8.93 -33.95 -76.67
CA VAL A 487 -8.25 -34.17 -75.39
C VAL A 487 -8.75 -33.14 -74.39
N VAL A 488 -9.17 -33.62 -73.22
CA VAL A 488 -9.54 -32.77 -72.08
C VAL A 488 -8.40 -32.78 -71.09
N TYR A 489 -7.95 -31.61 -70.65
CA TYR A 489 -6.96 -31.49 -69.59
C TYR A 489 -7.35 -30.44 -68.55
N TRP A 490 -6.83 -30.60 -67.34
CA TRP A 490 -6.93 -29.65 -66.24
C TRP A 490 -5.75 -29.87 -65.29
N PHE A 491 -5.58 -28.95 -64.33
CA PHE A 491 -4.59 -29.07 -63.26
C PHE A 491 -5.28 -29.34 -61.94
N GLU A 492 -4.66 -30.19 -61.13
CA GLU A 492 -5.00 -30.43 -59.72
C GLU A 492 -3.84 -29.94 -58.86
N ALA A 493 -4.12 -29.07 -57.91
CA ALA A 493 -3.18 -28.67 -56.88
C ALA A 493 -3.65 -29.20 -55.53
N THR A 494 -2.71 -29.65 -54.70
CA THR A 494 -2.96 -30.05 -53.32
C THR A 494 -2.29 -29.08 -52.35
N ASP A 495 -2.94 -28.80 -51.24
CA ASP A 495 -2.38 -27.97 -50.16
C ASP A 495 -1.45 -28.79 -49.24
N TYR A 496 -0.78 -28.07 -48.35
CA TYR A 496 0.03 -28.66 -47.28
C TYR A 496 -0.73 -28.64 -45.95
N ARG A 497 -1.28 -29.80 -45.55
CA ARG A 497 -2.00 -29.97 -44.26
C ARG A 497 -1.35 -30.97 -43.28
N GLY A 498 -0.05 -31.23 -43.42
CA GLY A 498 0.66 -32.18 -42.56
C GLY A 498 0.09 -33.60 -42.66
N ASP A 499 -0.44 -34.13 -41.55
CA ASP A 499 -1.03 -35.48 -41.46
C ASP A 499 -2.53 -35.55 -41.85
N LEU A 500 -3.18 -34.39 -42.05
CA LEU A 500 -4.58 -34.34 -42.46
C LEU A 500 -4.73 -34.63 -43.96
N PRO A 501 -5.91 -35.10 -44.41
CA PRO A 501 -6.18 -35.25 -45.84
C PRO A 501 -5.99 -33.91 -46.57
N PRO A 502 -5.23 -33.88 -47.69
CA PRO A 502 -4.98 -32.63 -48.39
C PRO A 502 -6.26 -32.11 -49.04
N GLY A 503 -6.47 -30.80 -48.94
CA GLY A 503 -7.42 -30.07 -49.74
C GLY A 503 -6.97 -30.04 -51.20
N LYS A 504 -7.96 -29.98 -52.10
CA LYS A 504 -7.74 -30.06 -53.54
C LYS A 504 -8.35 -28.86 -54.25
N GLY A 505 -7.53 -28.23 -55.09
CA GLY A 505 -7.91 -27.22 -56.06
C GLY A 505 -7.89 -27.78 -57.46
N LEU A 506 -8.93 -27.51 -58.26
CA LEU A 506 -8.98 -27.91 -59.66
C LEU A 506 -9.10 -26.68 -60.56
N SER A 507 -8.34 -26.66 -61.65
CA SER A 507 -8.59 -25.69 -62.72
C SER A 507 -9.87 -26.05 -63.48
N PRO A 508 -10.47 -25.10 -64.23
CA PRO A 508 -11.44 -25.45 -65.26
C PRO A 508 -10.87 -26.43 -66.28
N ASN A 509 -11.74 -27.22 -66.91
CA ASN A 509 -11.37 -28.07 -68.04
C ASN A 509 -11.06 -27.24 -69.28
N TYR A 510 -9.97 -27.62 -69.95
CA TYR A 510 -9.52 -27.10 -71.23
C TYR A 510 -9.52 -28.22 -72.28
N PHE A 511 -9.69 -27.84 -73.53
CA PHE A 511 -9.93 -28.77 -74.62
C PHE A 511 -8.95 -28.54 -75.76
N VAL A 512 -8.44 -29.64 -76.29
CA VAL A 512 -7.57 -29.67 -77.46
C VAL A 512 -8.23 -30.54 -78.51
N ARG A 513 -8.52 -29.99 -79.68
CA ARG A 513 -9.16 -30.74 -80.77
C ARG A 513 -8.13 -31.08 -81.83
N TYR A 514 -8.09 -32.35 -82.24
CA TYR A 514 -7.35 -32.74 -83.42
C TYR A 514 -8.14 -32.28 -84.67
N PRO A 515 -7.57 -31.42 -85.53
CA PRO A 515 -8.26 -30.93 -86.73
C PRO A 515 -8.72 -32.06 -87.65
N THR A 516 -9.90 -31.92 -88.25
CA THR A 516 -10.43 -32.97 -89.15
C THR A 516 -9.61 -33.03 -90.44
N VAL A 517 -9.79 -34.12 -91.22
CA VAL A 517 -9.12 -34.26 -92.52
C VAL A 517 -9.51 -33.12 -93.47
N GLU A 518 -10.75 -32.65 -93.41
CA GLU A 518 -11.24 -31.51 -94.21
C GLU A 518 -10.55 -30.20 -93.80
N GLU A 519 -10.43 -29.94 -92.49
CA GLU A 519 -9.77 -28.75 -91.96
C GLU A 519 -8.27 -28.71 -92.30
N ASN A 520 -7.59 -29.87 -92.28
CA ASN A 520 -6.17 -29.95 -92.68
C ASN A 520 -5.95 -29.74 -94.18
N LEU A 521 -6.95 -30.01 -95.03
CA LEU A 521 -6.85 -29.82 -96.48
C LEU A 521 -7.04 -28.35 -96.88
N ASP A 522 -7.73 -27.55 -96.06
CA ASP A 522 -7.97 -26.12 -96.31
C ASP A 522 -6.80 -25.21 -95.87
N GLU A 523 -5.87 -25.72 -95.04
CA GLU A 523 -4.67 -24.98 -94.58
C GLU A 523 -3.39 -25.25 -95.40
N MET A 524 -3.41 -26.22 -96.31
CA MET A 524 -2.31 -26.54 -97.26
C MET A 524 -2.37 -25.70 -98.53
#